data_AF-A0A0A3AS58-F1
#
_entry.id   AF-A0A0A3AS58-F1
#
_cell.length_a   1.000
_cell.length_b   1.000
_cell.length_c   1.000
_cell.angle_alpha   90.00
_cell.angle_beta   90.00
_cell.angle_gamma   90.00
#
_symmetry.space_group_name_H-M   'P 1'
#
loop_
_entity.id
_entity.type
_entity.pdbx_description
1 polymer ?
#
loop_
_entity_poly.entity_id
_entity_poly.type
_entity_poly.pdbx_seq_one_letter_code
_entity_poly.pdbx_strand_id
1 'polypeptide(L)' 'MNHSDIYQIPDLFLLNDLETKAVLKASNFAHQALGELKGVIQTMPNQNILVGTLPLQEAKESSEIENIITTQDDLYQS' A
#
# COMPACT_ATOMS: atom_id res chain seq x y z
N MET A 1 -27.55 16.52 -21.63
CA MET A 1 -26.66 16.23 -20.48
C MET A 1 -25.59 17.29 -20.49
N ASN A 2 -25.61 18.22 -19.54
CA ASN A 2 -24.61 19.28 -19.45
C ASN A 2 -23.27 18.66 -19.05
N HIS A 3 -22.28 18.78 -19.93
CA HIS A 3 -20.92 18.25 -19.76
C HIS A 3 -20.06 19.19 -18.89
N SER A 4 -20.69 19.92 -17.96
CA SER A 4 -20.11 21.12 -17.33
C SER A 4 -19.52 20.88 -15.94
N ASP A 5 -19.81 19.75 -15.30
CA ASP A 5 -19.29 19.44 -13.96
C ASP A 5 -18.01 18.61 -14.09
N ILE A 6 -16.98 19.19 -14.69
CA ILE A 6 -15.63 18.61 -14.69
C ILE A 6 -15.08 18.78 -13.27
N TYR A 7 -14.91 17.68 -12.55
CA TYR A 7 -14.22 17.69 -11.26
C TYR A 7 -12.80 18.23 -11.46
N GLN A 8 -12.52 19.39 -10.87
CA GLN A 8 -11.18 19.98 -10.88
C GLN A 8 -10.36 19.35 -9.77
N ILE A 9 -9.32 18.62 -10.15
CA ILE A 9 -8.35 18.05 -9.21
C ILE A 9 -7.59 19.22 -8.56
N PRO A 10 -7.57 19.31 -7.21
CA PRO A 10 -6.82 20.35 -6.52
C PRO A 10 -5.31 20.20 -6.78
N ASP A 11 -4.63 21.33 -6.95
CA ASP A 11 -3.17 21.34 -7.10
C ASP A 11 -2.51 20.91 -5.79
N LEU A 12 -1.79 19.79 -5.84
CA LEU A 12 -1.12 19.21 -4.68
C LEU A 12 -0.05 20.13 -4.10
N PHE A 13 0.54 21.01 -4.92
CA PHE A 13 1.58 21.95 -4.48
C PHE A 13 1.00 23.22 -3.84
N LEU A 14 -0.30 23.45 -3.99
CA LEU A 14 -1.02 24.56 -3.35
C LEU A 14 -1.71 24.13 -2.04
N LEU A 15 -1.53 22.89 -1.63
CA LEU A 15 -2.02 22.43 -0.34
C LEU A 15 -1.24 23.14 0.77
N ASN A 16 -1.97 23.70 1.73
CA ASN A 16 -1.41 24.28 2.95
C ASN A 16 -0.83 23.17 3.85
N ASP A 17 -0.52 23.51 5.10
CA ASP A 17 0.04 22.57 6.07
C ASP A 17 -0.78 21.25 6.16
N LEU A 18 -0.11 20.15 5.83
CA LEU A 18 -0.67 18.79 5.84
C LEU A 18 -0.44 18.08 7.18
N GLU A 19 0.44 18.63 8.03
CA GLU A 19 0.87 18.03 9.28
C GLU A 19 -0.16 18.25 10.39
N THR A 20 -1.21 17.45 10.38
CA THR A 20 -2.17 17.46 11.48
C THR A 20 -1.68 16.56 12.63
N LYS A 21 -2.03 16.91 13.87
CA LYS A 21 -1.76 16.07 15.05
C LYS A 21 -2.28 14.64 14.89
N ALA A 22 -3.40 14.45 14.19
CA ALA A 22 -3.96 13.12 13.93
C ALA A 22 -3.08 12.32 12.97
N VAL A 23 -2.68 12.92 11.84
CA VAL A 23 -1.81 12.29 10.83
C VAL A 23 -0.43 11.97 11.42
N LEU A 24 0.17 12.90 12.16
CA LEU A 24 1.48 12.69 12.80
C LEU A 24 1.46 11.54 13.81
N LYS A 25 0.38 11.41 14.59
CA LYS A 25 0.22 10.27 15.50
C LYS A 25 0.08 8.95 14.74
N ALA A 26 -0.75 8.92 13.71
CA ALA A 26 -0.92 7.71 12.89
C ALA A 26 0.39 7.31 12.18
N SER A 27 1.12 8.29 11.66
CA SER A 27 2.43 8.09 11.03
C SER A 27 3.45 7.51 12.00
N ASN A 28 3.46 7.97 13.26
CA ASN A 28 4.34 7.41 14.29
C ASN A 28 4.03 5.92 14.55
N PHE A 29 2.75 5.56 14.73
CA PHE A 29 2.36 4.16 14.92
C PHE A 29 2.73 3.28 13.72
N ALA A 30 2.48 3.77 12.49
CA ALA A 30 2.87 3.06 11.27
C ALA A 30 4.40 2.87 11.19
N HIS A 31 5.17 3.90 11.53
CA HIS A 31 6.63 3.83 11.55
C HIS A 31 7.14 2.82 12.58
N GLN A 32 6.55 2.78 13.78
CA GLN A 32 6.88 1.80 14.80
C GLN A 32 6.64 0.38 14.29
N ALA A 33 5.47 0.09 13.73
CA ALA A 33 5.13 -1.23 13.20
C ALA A 33 6.08 -1.67 12.07
N LEU A 34 6.45 -0.74 11.17
CA LEU A 34 7.44 -0.99 10.12
C LEU A 34 8.83 -1.27 10.70
N GLY A 35 9.21 -0.56 11.77
CA GLY A 35 10.47 -0.79 12.49
C GLY A 35 10.53 -2.16 13.14
N GLU A 36 9.45 -2.58 13.80
CA GLU A 36 9.30 -3.91 14.40
C GLU A 36 9.39 -5.00 13.33
N LEU A 37 8.65 -4.88 12.23
CA LEU A 37 8.73 -5.80 11.10
C LEU A 37 10.16 -5.90 10.55
N LYS A 38 10.82 -4.75 10.32
CA LYS A 38 12.21 -4.72 9.85
C LYS A 38 13.15 -5.44 10.82
N GLY A 39 12.96 -5.29 12.12
CA GLY A 39 13.72 -6.02 13.15
C GLY A 39 13.46 -7.53 13.12
N VAL A 40 12.20 -7.95 13.04
CA VAL A 40 11.82 -9.37 12.98
C VAL A 40 12.38 -10.05 11.73
N ILE A 41 12.32 -9.38 10.57
CA ILE A 41 12.86 -9.91 9.30
C ILE A 41 14.35 -10.25 9.41
N GLN A 42 15.13 -9.48 10.17
CA GLN A 42 16.56 -9.76 10.38
C GLN A 42 16.81 -11.08 11.10
N THR A 43 15.85 -11.58 11.86
CA THR A 43 15.93 -12.87 12.57
C THR A 43 15.51 -14.06 11.72
N MET A 44 14.92 -13.83 10.54
CA MET A 44 14.42 -14.90 9.68
C MET A 44 15.58 -15.64 8.97
N PRO A 45 15.52 -16.97 8.88
CA PRO A 45 16.57 -17.77 8.24
C PRO A 45 16.67 -17.55 6.72
N ASN A 46 15.57 -17.15 6.06
CA ASN A 46 15.57 -16.82 4.64
C ASN A 46 14.59 -15.68 4.33
N GLN A 47 15.13 -14.47 4.16
CA GLN A 47 14.33 -13.27 3.87
C GLN A 47 13.79 -13.23 2.43
N ASN A 48 14.39 -13.99 1.50
CA ASN A 48 13.96 -14.01 0.10
C ASN A 48 12.53 -14.54 -0.07
N ILE A 49 12.03 -15.30 0.91
CA ILE A 49 10.63 -15.74 0.93
C ILE A 49 9.71 -14.51 0.85
N LEU A 50 9.96 -13.47 1.65
CA LEU A 50 9.09 -12.28 1.65
C LEU A 50 9.14 -11.51 0.32
N VAL A 51 10.32 -11.45 -0.31
CA VAL A 51 10.48 -10.84 -1.63
C VAL A 51 9.69 -11.59 -2.69
N GLY A 52 9.61 -12.92 -2.59
CA GLY A 52 8.83 -13.74 -3.51
C GLY A 52 7.33 -13.75 -3.21
N THR A 53 6.92 -13.65 -1.95
CA THR A 53 5.51 -13.90 -1.58
C THR A 53 4.70 -12.63 -1.32
N LEU A 54 5.29 -11.56 -0.77
CA LEU A 54 4.55 -10.34 -0.44
C LEU A 54 4.06 -9.58 -1.68
N PRO A 55 4.88 -9.37 -2.73
CA PRO A 55 4.40 -8.68 -3.93
C PRO A 55 3.26 -9.42 -4.63
N LEU A 56 3.29 -10.75 -4.63
CA LEU A 56 2.22 -11.57 -5.21
C LEU A 56 0.92 -11.47 -4.41
N GLN A 57 1.01 -11.46 -3.07
CA GLN A 57 -0.16 -11.24 -2.20
C GLN A 57 -0.75 -9.85 -2.42
N GLU A 58 0.08 -8.81 -2.46
CA GLU A 58 -0.36 -7.43 -2.72
C GLU A 58 -1.02 -7.30 -4.11
N ALA A 59 -0.41 -7.87 -5.16
CA ALA A 59 -0.96 -7.82 -6.50
C ALA A 59 -2.32 -8.52 -6.59
N LYS A 60 -2.50 -9.64 -5.89
CA LYS A 60 -3.79 -10.34 -5.79
C LYS A 60 -4.85 -9.46 -5.14
N GLU A 61 -4.55 -8.94 -3.95
CA GLU A 61 -5.49 -8.16 -3.15
C GLU A 61 -5.86 -6.84 -3.85
N SER A 62 -4.87 -6.17 -4.46
CA SER A 62 -5.11 -4.97 -5.27
C SER A 62 -5.99 -5.28 -6.48
N SER A 63 -5.79 -6.41 -7.15
CA SER A 63 -6.58 -6.81 -8.33
C SER A 63 -8.02 -7.17 -7.98
N GLU A 64 -8.25 -7.78 -6.81
CA GLU A 64 -9.58 -8.11 -6.32
C GLU A 64 -10.44 -6.87 -6.09
N ILE A 65 -9.85 -5.75 -5.63
CA ILE A 65 -10.54 -4.45 -5.47
C ILE A 65 -11.05 -3.94 -6.83
N GLU A 66 -10.33 -4.22 -7.92
CA GLU A 66 -10.69 -3.82 -9.29
C GLU A 66 -11.66 -4.78 -9.99
N ASN A 67 -12.17 -5.81 -9.29
CA ASN A 67 -12.95 -6.93 -9.84
C ASN A 67 -12.17 -7.82 -10.81
N ILE A 68 -10.84 -7.86 -10.72
CA ILE A 68 -9.99 -8.79 -11.45
C ILE A 68 -9.67 -9.96 -10.51
N ILE A 69 -10.41 -11.06 -10.66
CA ILE A 69 -10.29 -12.23 -9.80
C ILE A 69 -9.21 -13.15 -10.37
N THR A 70 -8.12 -13.33 -9.62
CA THR A 70 -7.03 -14.28 -9.91
C THR A 70 -6.79 -15.19 -8.70
N THR A 71 -6.30 -16.41 -8.91
CA THR A 71 -6.01 -17.34 -7.81
C THR A 71 -4.54 -17.30 -7.40
N GLN A 72 -4.23 -17.81 -6.20
CA GLN A 72 -2.86 -17.85 -5.70
C GLN A 72 -1.96 -18.74 -6.59
N ASP A 73 -2.49 -19.87 -7.06
CA ASP A 73 -1.76 -20.82 -7.92
C ASP A 73 -1.43 -20.20 -9.29
N ASP A 74 -2.35 -19.42 -9.86
CA ASP A 74 -2.14 -18.73 -11.14
C ASP A 74 -1.04 -17.64 -11.02
N LEU A 75 -0.91 -16.99 -9.86
CA LEU A 75 0.09 -15.96 -9.60
C LEU A 75 1.52 -16.52 -9.42
N TYR A 76 1.67 -17.73 -8.87
CA TYR A 76 2.98 -18.37 -8.73
C TYR A 76 3.47 -19.06 -10.02
N GLN A 77 2.59 -19.29 -11.01
CA GLN A 77 2.94 -19.90 -12.30
C GLN A 77 3.40 -18.91 -13.39
N SER A 78 3.37 -17.60 -13.11
CA SER A 78 3.67 -16.53 -14.08
C SER A 78 5.14 -16.09 -14.09
#